data_AF-A0A4V2XEB6-F1
#
_entry.id   AF-A0A4V2XEB6-F1
#
_cell.length_a   1.000
_cell.length_b   1.000
_cell.length_c   1.000
_cell.angle_alpha   90.00
_cell.angle_beta   90.00
_cell.angle_gamma   90.00
#
_symmetry.space_group_name_H-M   'P 1'
#
loop_
_entity.id
_entity.type
_entity.pdbx_description
1 polymer ?
#
loop_
_entity_poly.entity_id
_entity_poly.type
_entity_poly.pdbx_seq_one_letter_code
_entity_poly.pdbx_strand_id
1 'polypeptide(L)'
;MVVSRSRRSLSVLGATLLLLSVAGIAVAAPIEPGQSAPVMGVQSGRCLDVSGSGNGTQAQLWDCTGATSQTWTYTSSKQLMVHGNKCLDANGRGTSNGTAVIIWDCHGGTNQQWNVNANGTISGVQSGLCLDANGAGTANGTRLILWSCHGGTNQQWNSPT
;
A
#
# COMPACT_ATOMS: atom_id res chain seq x y z
N MET A 1 -33.10 51.33 -59.13
CA MET A 1 -32.10 51.60 -58.07
C MET A 1 -32.53 50.83 -56.83
N VAL A 2 -31.62 50.01 -56.32
CA VAL A 2 -31.81 48.92 -55.35
C VAL A 2 -32.00 49.49 -53.92
N VAL A 3 -32.87 48.88 -53.10
CA VAL A 3 -32.67 48.89 -51.64
C VAL A 3 -32.76 47.46 -51.12
N SER A 4 -31.59 46.94 -50.75
CA SER A 4 -31.33 45.60 -50.25
C SER A 4 -31.49 45.54 -48.73
N ARG A 5 -31.97 44.40 -48.21
CA ARG A 5 -32.19 44.11 -46.78
C ARG A 5 -30.86 43.85 -46.06
N SER A 6 -30.71 44.30 -44.82
CA SER A 6 -29.63 43.84 -43.93
C SER A 6 -30.22 43.18 -42.68
N ARG A 7 -30.09 41.85 -42.60
CA ARG A 7 -30.34 41.06 -41.38
C ARG A 7 -29.02 40.98 -40.62
N ARG A 8 -29.03 41.37 -39.35
CA ARG A 8 -27.87 41.25 -38.44
C ARG A 8 -27.71 39.79 -38.03
N SER A 9 -26.59 39.18 -38.43
CA SER A 9 -26.15 37.88 -37.93
C SER A 9 -25.36 38.07 -36.63
N LEU A 10 -25.80 37.46 -35.54
CA LEU A 10 -24.98 37.33 -34.32
C LEU A 10 -24.01 36.16 -34.51
N SER A 11 -22.71 36.44 -34.46
CA SER A 11 -21.66 35.43 -34.40
C SER A 11 -21.44 35.00 -32.94
N VAL A 12 -21.69 33.74 -32.61
CA VAL A 12 -21.29 33.14 -31.33
C VAL A 12 -19.84 32.67 -31.49
N LEU A 13 -18.89 33.36 -30.88
CA LEU A 13 -17.51 32.85 -30.75
C LEU A 13 -17.52 31.70 -29.75
N GLY A 14 -17.30 30.47 -30.23
CA GLY A 14 -17.03 29.31 -29.39
C GLY A 14 -15.63 29.42 -28.79
N ALA A 15 -15.52 29.69 -27.50
CA ALA A 15 -14.27 29.57 -26.77
C ALA A 15 -13.98 28.08 -26.51
N THR A 16 -12.97 27.53 -27.19
CA THR A 16 -12.48 26.17 -26.93
C THR A 16 -11.68 26.20 -25.63
N LEU A 17 -12.27 25.66 -24.56
CA LEU A 17 -11.60 25.51 -23.27
C LEU A 17 -10.58 24.37 -23.38
N LEU A 18 -9.29 24.70 -23.52
CA LEU A 18 -8.21 23.72 -23.37
C LEU A 18 -8.16 23.31 -21.88
N LEU A 19 -8.65 22.11 -21.56
CA LEU A 19 -8.39 21.46 -20.28
C LEU A 19 -6.92 21.02 -20.29
N LEU A 20 -6.03 21.80 -19.66
CA LEU A 20 -4.72 21.27 -19.26
C LEU A 20 -4.97 20.24 -18.15
N SER A 21 -4.86 18.95 -18.49
CA SER A 21 -4.75 17.92 -17.47
C SER A 21 -3.42 18.12 -16.75
N VAL A 22 -3.46 18.74 -15.57
CA VAL A 22 -2.35 18.63 -14.62
C VAL A 22 -2.34 17.17 -14.21
N ALA A 23 -1.42 16.39 -14.77
CA ALA A 23 -1.11 15.07 -14.24
C ALA A 23 -0.61 15.29 -12.81
N GLY A 24 -1.50 15.15 -11.83
CA GLY A 24 -1.15 15.21 -10.43
C GLY A 24 -0.09 14.16 -10.18
N ILE A 25 1.08 14.57 -9.71
CA ILE A 25 2.08 13.65 -9.18
C ILE A 25 1.36 12.91 -8.04
N ALA A 26 1.06 11.62 -8.22
CA ALA A 26 0.50 10.78 -7.17
C ALA A 26 1.56 10.71 -6.06
N VAL A 27 1.40 11.55 -5.04
CA VAL A 27 2.23 11.49 -3.84
C VAL A 27 1.75 10.26 -3.09
N ALA A 28 2.62 9.27 -2.93
CA ALA A 28 2.28 8.08 -2.16
C ALA A 28 1.86 8.50 -0.75
N ALA A 29 0.63 8.16 -0.35
CA ALA A 29 0.09 8.55 0.95
C ALA A 29 0.49 7.52 2.02
N PRO A 30 0.58 7.94 3.30
CA PRO A 30 0.67 7.01 4.42
C PRO A 30 -0.62 6.17 4.53
N ILE A 31 -0.49 4.94 5.00
CA ILE A 31 -1.62 4.03 5.23
C ILE A 31 -2.39 4.50 6.48
N GLU A 32 -3.62 4.98 6.33
CA GLU A 32 -4.43 5.49 7.43
C GLU A 32 -5.39 4.42 8.02
N PRO A 33 -5.74 4.51 9.33
CA PRO A 33 -6.73 3.62 9.92
C PRO A 33 -8.10 3.69 9.20
N GLY A 34 -8.71 2.54 8.96
CA GLY A 34 -10.00 2.38 8.29
C GLY A 34 -9.91 2.33 6.76
N GLN A 35 -8.72 2.51 6.17
CA GLN A 35 -8.53 2.42 4.73
C GLN A 35 -8.08 1.02 4.31
N SER A 36 -8.71 0.52 3.24
CA SER A 36 -8.25 -0.67 2.51
C SER A 36 -7.44 -0.24 1.30
N ALA A 37 -6.14 -0.55 1.30
CA ALA A 37 -5.23 -0.14 0.24
C ALA A 37 -4.13 -1.19 0.01
N PRO A 38 -3.50 -1.21 -1.18
CA PRO A 38 -2.25 -1.95 -1.35
C PRO A 38 -1.14 -1.33 -0.51
N VAL A 39 -0.26 -2.19 -0.01
CA VAL A 39 0.98 -1.78 0.67
C VAL A 39 2.13 -2.11 -0.26
N MET A 40 2.70 -1.10 -0.93
CA MET A 40 3.73 -1.27 -1.93
C MET A 40 5.11 -0.99 -1.34
N GLY A 41 6.05 -1.91 -1.57
CA GLY A 41 7.45 -1.73 -1.21
C GLY A 41 8.10 -0.67 -2.09
N VAL A 42 8.70 0.34 -1.46
CA VAL A 42 9.31 1.49 -2.16
C VAL A 42 10.45 1.05 -3.07
N GLN A 43 11.29 0.10 -2.64
CA GLN A 43 12.39 -0.40 -3.45
C GLN A 43 11.94 -1.23 -4.65
N SER A 44 10.94 -2.09 -4.47
CA SER A 44 10.57 -3.11 -5.45
C SER A 44 9.47 -2.67 -6.39
N GLY A 45 8.66 -1.68 -6.00
CA GLY A 45 7.41 -1.33 -6.69
C GLY A 45 6.36 -2.43 -6.63
N ARG A 46 6.54 -3.42 -5.74
CA ARG A 46 5.69 -4.60 -5.59
C ARG A 46 4.87 -4.54 -4.32
N CYS A 47 3.72 -5.20 -4.34
CA CYS A 47 2.77 -5.20 -3.24
C CYS A 47 3.10 -6.29 -2.21
N LEU A 48 2.82 -5.97 -0.95
CA LEU A 48 2.64 -6.93 0.13
C LEU A 48 1.49 -7.87 -0.25
N ASP A 49 1.83 -9.14 -0.44
CA ASP A 49 0.94 -10.18 -0.93
C ASP A 49 0.99 -11.41 -0.01
N VAL A 50 -0.11 -12.16 -0.01
CA VAL A 50 -0.16 -13.52 0.52
C VAL A 50 -0.70 -14.46 -0.56
N SER A 51 0.03 -15.55 -0.83
CA SER A 51 -0.34 -16.50 -1.88
C SER A 51 -1.54 -17.40 -1.53
N GLY A 52 -2.15 -17.22 -0.35
CA GLY A 52 -3.24 -18.03 0.17
C GLY A 52 -3.79 -17.44 1.46
N SER A 53 -4.94 -17.96 1.90
CA SER A 53 -5.68 -17.46 3.07
C SER A 53 -5.51 -18.33 4.34
N GLY A 54 -4.70 -19.39 4.27
CA GLY A 54 -4.44 -20.26 5.41
C GLY A 54 -3.53 -19.61 6.46
N ASN A 55 -3.76 -19.93 7.74
CA ASN A 55 -2.86 -19.53 8.82
C ASN A 55 -1.45 -20.05 8.55
N GLY A 56 -0.44 -19.20 8.78
CA GLY A 56 0.95 -19.53 8.48
C GLY A 56 1.39 -19.21 7.05
N THR A 57 0.49 -18.73 6.18
CA THR A 57 0.90 -18.27 4.85
C THR A 57 1.84 -17.08 5.01
N GLN A 58 3.08 -17.22 4.54
CA GLN A 58 4.09 -16.16 4.66
C GLN A 58 3.81 -15.04 3.66
N ALA A 59 3.91 -13.81 4.15
CA ALA A 59 3.86 -12.63 3.31
C ALA A 59 5.05 -12.58 2.34
N GLN A 60 4.79 -12.06 1.14
CA GLN A 60 5.77 -11.94 0.07
C GLN A 60 5.59 -10.63 -0.69
N LEU A 61 6.60 -10.30 -1.50
CA LEU A 61 6.44 -9.34 -2.59
C LEU A 61 5.81 -10.03 -3.79
N TRP A 62 4.83 -9.38 -4.40
CA TRP A 62 4.28 -9.77 -5.70
C TRP A 62 3.91 -8.55 -6.52
N ASP A 63 3.89 -8.68 -7.84
CA ASP A 63 3.40 -7.61 -8.72
C ASP A 63 2.00 -7.18 -8.26
N CYS A 64 1.75 -5.87 -8.29
CA CYS A 64 0.48 -5.32 -7.85
C CYS A 64 -0.62 -5.64 -8.86
N THR A 65 -1.56 -6.49 -8.47
CA THR A 65 -2.66 -6.98 -9.32
C THR A 65 -4.03 -6.42 -8.92
N GLY A 66 -4.12 -5.77 -7.75
CA GLY A 66 -5.40 -5.36 -7.17
C GLY A 66 -6.21 -6.51 -6.57
N ALA A 67 -5.61 -7.70 -6.44
CA ALA A 67 -6.24 -8.85 -5.81
C ALA A 67 -6.52 -8.60 -4.32
N THR A 68 -7.53 -9.27 -3.78
CA THR A 68 -7.87 -9.17 -2.34
C THR A 68 -6.78 -9.71 -1.41
N SER A 69 -5.82 -10.48 -1.92
CA SER A 69 -4.60 -10.89 -1.20
C SER A 69 -3.58 -9.77 -1.02
N GLN A 70 -3.77 -8.65 -1.71
CA GLN A 70 -2.89 -7.47 -1.70
C GLN A 70 -3.57 -6.24 -1.13
N THR A 71 -4.85 -6.35 -0.77
CA THR A 71 -5.64 -5.25 -0.21
C THR A 71 -5.67 -5.40 1.30
N TRP A 72 -5.00 -4.47 1.98
CA TRP A 72 -4.84 -4.49 3.42
C TRP A 72 -5.64 -3.37 4.07
N THR A 73 -6.44 -3.71 5.07
CA THR A 73 -7.13 -2.75 5.92
C THR A 73 -6.29 -2.48 7.16
N TYR A 74 -5.76 -1.27 7.31
CA TYR A 74 -5.13 -0.88 8.57
C TYR A 74 -6.21 -0.46 9.57
N THR A 75 -6.25 -1.07 10.75
CA THR A 75 -7.30 -0.79 11.75
C THR A 75 -6.85 0.19 12.82
N SER A 76 -7.81 0.76 13.56
CA SER A 76 -7.51 1.60 14.74
C SER A 76 -6.78 0.82 15.84
N SER A 77 -6.92 -0.51 15.88
CA SER A 77 -6.17 -1.42 16.74
C SER A 77 -4.77 -1.75 16.20
N LYS A 78 -4.30 -1.02 15.18
CA LYS A 78 -2.98 -1.18 14.54
C LYS A 78 -2.78 -2.52 13.82
N GLN A 79 -3.84 -3.20 13.40
CA GLN A 79 -3.73 -4.45 12.64
C GLN A 79 -3.75 -4.16 11.15
N LEU A 80 -2.90 -4.84 10.37
CA LEU A 80 -3.00 -4.89 8.91
C LEU A 80 -3.80 -6.14 8.54
N MET A 81 -5.07 -5.96 8.19
CA MET A 81 -6.01 -7.05 7.91
C MET A 81 -6.11 -7.36 6.43
N VAL A 82 -6.12 -8.64 6.07
CA VAL A 82 -6.37 -9.15 4.72
C VAL A 82 -7.49 -10.20 4.77
N HIS A 83 -8.22 -10.37 3.66
CA HIS A 83 -9.35 -11.31 3.55
C HIS A 83 -10.45 -11.12 4.62
N GLY A 84 -10.51 -9.96 5.27
CA GLY A 84 -11.54 -9.59 6.25
C GLY A 84 -11.37 -10.17 7.66
N ASN A 85 -10.57 -11.24 7.84
CA ASN A 85 -10.38 -11.87 9.16
C ASN A 85 -8.94 -12.35 9.44
N LYS A 86 -8.01 -12.12 8.53
CA LYS A 86 -6.60 -12.45 8.72
C LYS A 86 -5.79 -11.19 9.00
N CYS A 87 -4.81 -11.30 9.87
CA CYS A 87 -3.95 -10.21 10.28
C CYS A 87 -2.50 -10.55 9.93
N LEU A 88 -1.74 -9.54 9.48
CA LEU A 88 -0.29 -9.62 9.36
C LEU A 88 0.29 -9.89 10.75
N ASP A 89 1.14 -10.91 10.87
CA ASP A 89 1.51 -11.52 12.14
C ASP A 89 3.01 -11.86 12.15
N ALA A 90 3.71 -11.45 13.22
CA ALA A 90 5.05 -11.93 13.51
C ALA A 90 4.99 -13.37 14.05
N ASN A 91 5.37 -14.34 13.21
CA ASN A 91 5.16 -15.76 13.47
C ASN A 91 5.66 -16.19 14.86
N GLY A 92 4.80 -16.89 15.60
CA GLY A 92 5.12 -17.41 16.93
C GLY A 92 5.44 -16.32 17.96
N ARG A 93 4.99 -15.07 17.74
CA ARG A 93 5.35 -13.89 18.56
C ARG A 93 6.86 -13.62 18.58
N GLY A 94 7.55 -13.97 17.50
CA GLY A 94 9.00 -13.80 17.38
C GLY A 94 9.40 -12.33 17.39
N THR A 95 10.51 -12.03 18.07
CA THR A 95 11.07 -10.68 18.22
C THR A 95 12.51 -10.58 17.74
N SER A 96 12.98 -11.58 16.98
CA SER A 96 14.35 -11.64 16.46
C SER A 96 14.39 -11.39 14.96
N ASN A 97 15.52 -10.91 14.48
CA ASN A 97 15.80 -10.79 13.04
C ASN A 97 15.57 -12.15 12.34
N GLY A 98 14.93 -12.11 11.17
CA GLY A 98 14.59 -13.32 10.41
C GLY A 98 13.26 -13.97 10.83
N THR A 99 12.57 -13.48 11.86
CA THR A 99 11.21 -13.93 12.18
C THR A 99 10.32 -13.77 10.95
N ALA A 100 9.71 -14.86 10.48
CA ALA A 100 8.81 -14.80 9.34
C ALA A 100 7.59 -13.94 9.65
N VAL A 101 7.21 -13.09 8.70
CA VAL A 101 5.93 -12.38 8.75
C VAL A 101 4.91 -13.18 7.95
N ILE A 102 3.84 -13.58 8.61
CA ILE A 102 2.79 -14.47 8.07
C ILE A 102 1.43 -13.77 8.17
N ILE A 103 0.39 -14.46 7.72
CA ILE A 103 -0.97 -14.18 8.16
C ILE A 103 -1.47 -15.22 9.16
N TRP A 104 -2.28 -14.77 10.09
CA TRP A 104 -3.00 -15.60 11.05
C TRP A 104 -4.39 -15.05 11.31
N ASP A 105 -5.30 -15.85 11.87
CA ASP A 105 -6.57 -15.35 12.38
C ASP A 105 -6.32 -14.16 13.32
N CYS A 106 -7.07 -13.07 13.10
CA CYS A 106 -6.96 -11.91 13.95
C CYS A 106 -7.36 -12.26 15.39
N HIS A 107 -6.44 -12.11 16.33
CA HIS A 107 -6.64 -12.42 17.75
C HIS A 107 -6.24 -11.26 18.68
N GLY A 108 -5.88 -10.10 18.12
CA GLY A 108 -5.61 -8.87 18.87
C GLY A 108 -4.28 -8.86 19.64
N GLY A 109 -3.45 -9.89 19.49
CA GLY A 109 -2.15 -9.94 20.16
C GLY A 109 -1.18 -8.90 19.61
N THR A 110 -0.20 -8.50 20.42
CA THR A 110 0.76 -7.45 20.05
C THR A 110 1.68 -7.84 18.89
N ASN A 111 1.83 -9.14 18.61
CA ASN A 111 2.51 -9.68 17.42
C ASN A 111 1.74 -9.42 16.10
N GLN A 112 0.47 -8.99 16.18
CA GLN A 112 -0.35 -8.60 15.04
C GLN A 112 -0.54 -7.08 14.91
N GLN A 113 0.14 -6.31 15.75
CA GLN A 113 0.02 -4.87 15.79
C GLN A 113 1.27 -4.22 15.19
N TRP A 114 1.05 -3.23 14.32
CA TRP A 114 2.09 -2.61 13.51
C TRP A 114 1.96 -1.09 13.56
N ASN A 115 3.05 -0.40 13.86
CA ASN A 115 3.12 1.04 13.66
C ASN A 115 3.45 1.31 12.19
N VAL A 116 2.52 1.97 11.48
CA VAL A 116 2.80 2.59 10.18
C VAL A 116 3.40 3.97 10.46
N ASN A 117 4.68 4.15 10.12
CA ASN A 117 5.44 5.34 10.49
C ASN A 117 5.53 6.33 9.33
N ALA A 118 5.62 7.63 9.65
CA ALA A 118 5.73 8.70 8.64
C ALA A 118 7.00 8.62 7.77
N ASN A 119 8.03 7.89 8.21
CA ASN A 119 9.24 7.63 7.43
C ASN A 119 9.09 6.46 6.43
N GLY A 120 7.89 5.92 6.25
CA GLY A 120 7.58 4.81 5.36
C GLY A 120 7.85 3.43 5.96
N THR A 121 8.42 3.32 7.16
CA THR A 121 8.61 2.00 7.79
C THR A 121 7.31 1.47 8.40
N ILE A 122 7.15 0.16 8.39
CA ILE A 122 6.13 -0.55 9.16
C ILE A 122 6.85 -1.35 10.23
N SER A 123 6.65 -1.04 11.51
CA SER A 123 7.36 -1.71 12.62
C SER A 123 6.41 -2.46 13.53
N GLY A 124 6.77 -3.67 13.95
CA GLY A 124 5.98 -4.45 14.90
C GLY A 124 5.91 -3.75 16.26
N VAL A 125 4.71 -3.61 16.83
CA VAL A 125 4.50 -3.01 18.16
C VAL A 125 5.19 -3.84 19.25
N GLN A 126 5.17 -5.18 19.13
CA GLN A 126 5.81 -6.06 20.10
C GLN A 126 7.34 -6.06 20.00
N SER A 127 7.88 -6.17 18.78
CA SER A 127 9.31 -6.42 18.55
C SER A 127 10.12 -5.14 18.39
N GLY A 128 9.50 -4.05 17.94
CA GLY A 128 10.21 -2.84 17.49
C GLY A 128 10.96 -3.03 16.16
N LEU A 129 10.88 -4.22 15.54
CA LEU A 129 11.56 -4.54 14.28
C LEU A 129 10.70 -4.13 13.08
N CYS A 130 11.35 -3.85 11.96
CA CYS A 130 10.72 -3.42 10.73
C CYS A 130 10.29 -4.62 9.86
N LEU A 131 9.17 -4.44 9.15
CA LEU A 131 8.76 -5.28 8.02
C LEU A 131 9.77 -5.09 6.89
N ASP A 132 10.44 -6.17 6.50
CA ASP A 132 11.60 -6.16 5.62
C ASP A 132 11.42 -7.15 4.48
N ALA A 133 11.67 -6.69 3.24
CA ALA A 133 11.86 -7.57 2.09
C ALA A 133 13.24 -8.23 2.17
N ASN A 134 13.25 -9.52 2.53
CA ASN A 134 14.44 -10.24 2.93
C ASN A 134 15.59 -10.11 1.91
N GLY A 135 16.78 -9.78 2.42
CA GLY A 135 17.99 -9.62 1.60
C GLY A 135 17.90 -8.48 0.59
N ALA A 136 17.01 -7.50 0.81
CA ALA A 136 16.68 -6.45 -0.15
C ALA A 136 16.24 -7.00 -1.54
N GLY A 137 15.59 -8.16 -1.53
CA GLY A 137 15.05 -8.78 -2.74
C GLY A 137 13.92 -7.95 -3.35
N THR A 138 13.87 -7.89 -4.67
CA THR A 138 12.86 -7.13 -5.42
C THR A 138 11.99 -7.99 -6.32
N ALA A 139 12.25 -9.30 -6.42
CA ALA A 139 11.52 -10.22 -7.27
C ALA A 139 10.21 -10.69 -6.62
N ASN A 140 9.27 -11.15 -7.46
CA ASN A 140 8.10 -11.89 -7.01
C ASN A 140 8.51 -13.09 -6.16
N GLY A 141 7.81 -13.30 -5.04
CA GLY A 141 8.12 -14.36 -4.09
C GLY A 141 9.19 -14.02 -3.05
N THR A 142 9.79 -12.82 -3.10
CA THR A 142 10.68 -12.36 -2.02
C THR A 142 9.91 -12.37 -0.71
N ARG A 143 10.39 -13.13 0.28
CA ARG A 143 9.69 -13.30 1.56
C ARG A 143 9.86 -12.12 2.48
N LEU A 144 8.81 -11.80 3.22
CA LEU A 144 8.88 -10.77 4.25
C LEU A 144 9.21 -11.34 5.62
N ILE A 145 10.05 -10.60 6.33
CA ILE A 145 10.56 -10.95 7.66
C ILE A 145 10.55 -9.73 8.57
N LEU A 146 10.74 -9.97 9.86
CA LEU A 146 11.19 -8.94 10.78
C LEU A 146 12.70 -8.76 10.67
N TRP A 147 13.14 -7.52 10.61
CA TRP A 147 14.55 -7.19 10.68
C TRP A 147 14.78 -5.88 11.42
N SER A 148 15.99 -5.71 11.94
CA SER A 148 16.40 -4.47 12.61
C SER A 148 16.22 -3.30 11.65
N CYS A 149 15.52 -2.26 12.12
CA CYS A 149 15.28 -1.07 11.31
C CYS A 149 16.62 -0.38 10.99
N HIS A 150 16.96 -0.26 9.72
CA HIS A 150 18.24 0.31 9.26
C HIS A 150 18.07 1.39 8.18
N GLY A 151 16.83 1.78 7.87
CA GLY A 151 16.52 2.86 6.92
C GLY A 151 16.70 2.49 5.45
N GLY A 152 16.99 1.22 5.13
CA GLY A 152 17.05 0.75 3.75
C GLY A 152 15.68 0.80 3.07
N THR A 153 15.67 0.98 1.75
CA THR A 153 14.42 1.12 0.99
C THR A 153 13.63 -0.19 0.91
N ASN A 154 14.24 -1.34 1.21
CA ASN A 154 13.57 -2.64 1.38
C ASN A 154 12.71 -2.73 2.66
N GLN A 155 12.79 -1.73 3.54
CA GLN A 155 11.97 -1.58 4.75
C GLN A 155 10.97 -0.42 4.64
N GLN A 156 10.90 0.23 3.47
CA GLN A 156 10.02 1.36 3.23
C GLN A 156 8.83 0.91 2.39
N TRP A 157 7.65 1.34 2.82
CA TRP A 157 6.36 0.94 2.31
C TRP A 157 5.49 2.19 2.13
N ASN A 158 4.65 2.17 1.11
CA ASN A 158 3.65 3.21 0.90
C ASN A 158 2.30 2.59 0.52
N SER A 159 1.23 3.39 0.57
CA SER A 159 0.00 3.07 -0.16
C SER A 159 -0.08 3.96 -1.40
N PRO A 160 -0.19 3.38 -2.61
CA PRO A 160 -0.60 4.11 -3.78
C PRO A 160 -1.96 4.76 -3.52
N THR A 161 -2.04 6.09 -3.67
CA THR A 161 -3.29 6.85 -3.71
C THR A 161 -4.04 6.63 -5.01
#